data_AF-A0A6V7JJH1-F1
#
_entry.id   AF-A0A6V7JJH1-F1
#
_cell.length_a   1.000
_cell.length_b   1.000
_cell.length_c   1.000
_cell.angle_alpha   90.00
_cell.angle_beta   90.00
_cell.angle_gamma   90.00
#
_symmetry.space_group_name_H-M   'P 1'
#
loop_
_entity.id
_entity.type
_entity.pdbx_description
1 polymer ?
#
loop_
_entity_poly.entity_id
_entity_poly.type
_entity_poly.pdbx_seq_one_letter_code
_entity_poly.pdbx_strand_id
1 'polypeptide(L)' 'ESIVCLNPYPDWKSNNISLDNSIVNIQRITIDACDRLWGIDNGKEATAEAVKKIGPAKIVAIDLKTDE' A
#
# COMPACT_ATOMS: atom_id res chain seq x y z
N GLU A 1 29.25 8.15 1.88
CA GLU A 1 28.10 8.04 0.95
C GLU A 1 26.82 8.03 1.78
N SER A 2 25.77 8.73 1.33
CA SER A 2 24.48 8.77 2.03
C SER A 2 23.61 7.62 1.53
N ILE A 3 23.19 6.74 2.42
CA ILE A 3 22.25 5.66 2.11
C ILE A 3 20.85 6.26 1.97
N VAL A 4 20.19 6.01 0.84
CA VAL A 4 18.79 6.38 0.61
C VAL A 4 17.91 5.19 1.00
N CYS A 5 17.16 5.33 2.09
CA CYS A 5 16.16 4.35 2.51
C CYS A 5 14.80 4.68 1.88
N LEU A 6 14.01 3.65 1.60
CA LEU A 6 12.60 3.83 1.26
C LEU A 6 11.83 4.26 2.52
N ASN A 7 10.94 5.23 2.37
CA ASN A 7 10.01 5.66 3.41
C ASN A 7 8.61 5.12 3.09
N PRO A 8 7.96 4.35 3.98
CA PRO A 8 6.59 3.90 3.77
C PRO A 8 5.63 5.06 3.55
N TYR A 9 4.72 4.89 2.61
CA TYR A 9 3.72 5.88 2.22
C TYR A 9 2.31 5.28 2.37
N PRO A 10 1.33 6.01 2.93
CA PRO A 10 1.45 7.38 3.46
C PRO A 10 2.18 7.42 4.80
N ASP A 11 2.11 6.34 5.57
CA ASP A 11 2.76 6.23 6.88
C ASP A 11 3.03 4.77 7.26
N TRP A 12 3.71 4.57 8.38
CA TRP A 12 3.96 3.25 8.95
C TRP A 12 2.69 2.53 9.41
N LYS A 13 1.64 3.27 9.80
CA LYS A 13 0.39 2.71 10.33
C LYS A 13 -0.38 2.00 9.21
N SER A 14 -0.52 2.65 8.07
CA SER A 14 -1.19 2.16 6.87
C SER A 14 -0.44 0.99 6.25
N ASN A 15 0.87 0.89 6.45
CA ASN A 15 1.72 -0.20 5.99
C ASN A 15 1.92 -1.31 7.06
N ASN A 16 1.15 -1.30 8.15
CA ASN A 16 1.21 -2.35 9.18
C ASN A 16 0.09 -3.37 8.98
N ILE A 17 0.42 -4.52 8.38
CA ILE A 17 -0.52 -5.60 8.06
C ILE A 17 -1.25 -6.23 9.27
N SER A 18 -0.82 -5.94 10.50
CA SER A 18 -1.52 -6.38 11.72
C SER A 18 -2.70 -5.50 12.11
N LEU A 19 -2.87 -4.35 11.45
CA LEU A 19 -3.96 -3.42 11.66
C LEU A 19 -5.06 -3.59 10.61
N ASP A 20 -6.28 -3.27 11.02
CA ASP A 20 -7.43 -3.22 10.12
C ASP A 20 -7.21 -2.19 9.00
N ASN A 21 -7.71 -2.53 7.80
CA ASN A 21 -7.63 -1.69 6.60
C ASN A 21 -6.21 -1.34 6.11
N SER A 22 -5.17 -1.98 6.64
CA SER A 22 -3.78 -1.84 6.17
C SER A 22 -3.57 -2.20 4.70
N ILE A 23 -2.63 -1.54 4.04
CA ILE A 23 -2.17 -1.86 2.69
C ILE A 23 -1.31 -3.13 2.78
N VAL A 24 -1.73 -4.20 2.10
CA VAL A 24 -1.05 -5.50 2.19
C VAL A 24 -0.08 -5.70 1.02
N ASN A 25 -0.57 -5.61 -0.21
CA ASN A 25 0.20 -5.86 -1.41
C ASN A 25 -0.39 -5.07 -2.58
N ILE A 26 -0.10 -3.77 -2.57
CA ILE A 26 -0.55 -2.82 -3.58
C ILE A 26 0.22 -3.00 -4.89
N GLN A 27 -0.50 -3.06 -5.99
CA GLN A 27 0.04 -3.23 -7.33
C GLN A 27 -0.68 -2.28 -8.30
N ARG A 28 -0.07 -2.06 -9.47
CA ARG A 28 -0.63 -1.24 -10.56
C ARG A 28 -1.07 0.15 -10.10
N ILE A 29 -0.11 0.92 -9.60
CA ILE A 29 -0.34 2.28 -9.11
C ILE A 29 -0.53 3.24 -10.30
N THR A 30 -1.50 4.15 -10.20
CA THR A 30 -1.70 5.26 -11.14
C THR A 30 -2.07 6.53 -10.39
N ILE A 31 -1.76 7.69 -10.97
CA ILE A 31 -2.18 8.99 -10.42
C ILE A 31 -3.21 9.59 -11.39
N ASP A 32 -4.29 10.14 -10.85
CA ASP A 32 -5.32 10.82 -11.65
C ASP A 32 -5.12 12.34 -11.70
N ALA A 33 -5.95 13.03 -12.47
CA ALA A 33 -5.90 14.49 -12.63
C ALA A 33 -6.27 15.29 -11.35
N CYS A 34 -6.72 14.62 -10.29
CA CYS A 34 -7.06 15.23 -9.01
C CYS A 34 -5.92 15.13 -7.99
N ASP A 35 -4.77 14.58 -8.37
CA ASP A 35 -3.66 14.22 -7.49
C ASP A 35 -4.05 13.13 -6.48
N ARG A 36 -4.81 12.11 -6.91
CA ARG A 36 -5.06 10.92 -6.11
C ARG A 36 -4.23 9.76 -6.63
N LEU A 37 -3.51 9.08 -5.73
CA LEU A 37 -2.85 7.82 -5.99
C LEU A 37 -3.86 6.69 -5.85
N TRP A 38 -4.05 5.96 -6.93
CA TRP A 38 -4.87 4.76 -6.98
C TRP A 38 -3.99 3.52 -7.07
N GLY A 39 -4.36 2.46 -6.36
CA GLY A 39 -3.72 1.16 -6.52
C GLY A 39 -4.64 -0.01 -6.20
N ILE A 40 -4.29 -1.18 -6.71
CA ILE A 40 -5.04 -2.42 -6.49
C ILE A 40 -4.29 -3.22 -5.43
N ASP A 41 -4.85 -3.33 -4.24
CA ASP A 41 -4.35 -4.20 -3.18
C ASP A 41 -5.02 -5.57 -3.26
N ASN A 42 -4.22 -6.62 -3.45
CA ASN A 42 -4.74 -7.98 -3.59
C ASN A 42 -5.06 -8.66 -2.24
N GLY A 43 -4.69 -8.03 -1.11
CA GLY A 43 -4.97 -8.52 0.24
C GLY A 43 -4.17 -9.77 0.65
N LYS A 44 -3.09 -10.09 -0.08
CA LYS A 44 -2.28 -11.31 0.12
C LYS A 44 -0.81 -10.98 0.38
N GLU A 45 -0.29 -11.55 1.45
CA GLU A 45 1.14 -11.63 1.71
C GLU A 45 1.72 -12.80 0.91
N ALA A 46 2.71 -12.54 0.07
CA ALA A 46 3.40 -13.56 -0.72
C ALA A 46 4.86 -13.66 -0.27
N THR A 47 5.26 -14.86 0.17
CA THR A 47 6.66 -15.21 0.43
C THR A 47 7.15 -16.17 -0.65
N ALA A 48 8.42 -16.58 -0.60
CA ALA A 48 8.95 -17.56 -1.55
C ALA A 48 8.29 -18.95 -1.41
N GLU A 49 7.74 -19.25 -0.23
CA GLU A 49 7.22 -20.55 0.15
C GLU A 49 5.69 -20.62 0.12
N ALA A 50 4.99 -19.51 0.35
CA ALA A 50 3.54 -19.51 0.53
C ALA A 50 2.86 -18.19 0.17
N VAL A 51 1.54 -18.28 -0.05
CA VAL A 51 0.65 -17.13 -0.19
C VAL A 51 -0.38 -17.17 0.93
N LYS A 52 -0.38 -16.15 1.79
CA LYS A 52 -1.31 -16.01 2.91
C LYS A 52 -2.32 -14.90 2.62
N LYS A 53 -3.61 -15.19 2.78
CA LYS A 53 -4.66 -14.18 2.70
C LYS A 53 -4.71 -13.39 4.02
N ILE A 54 -4.43 -12.10 3.96
CA ILE A 54 -4.51 -11.18 5.10
C ILE A 54 -5.89 -10.51 5.15
N GLY A 55 -6.42 -10.10 3.99
CA GLY A 55 -7.68 -9.38 3.89
C GLY A 55 -8.41 -9.59 2.55
N PRO A 56 -9.55 -8.92 2.33
CA PRO A 56 -10.17 -8.84 1.02
C PRO A 56 -9.31 -7.99 0.06
N ALA A 57 -9.43 -8.26 -1.25
CA ALA A 57 -8.87 -7.35 -2.25
C ALA A 57 -9.64 -6.03 -2.23
N LYS A 58 -8.94 -4.91 -2.46
CA LYS A 58 -9.51 -3.56 -2.41
C LYS A 58 -8.81 -2.61 -3.39
N ILE A 59 -9.51 -1.54 -3.72
CA ILE A 59 -8.93 -0.38 -4.39
C ILE A 59 -8.50 0.59 -3.29
N VAL A 60 -7.23 0.99 -3.30
CA VAL A 60 -6.67 2.02 -2.43
C VAL A 60 -6.70 3.33 -3.20
N ALA A 61 -7.16 4.40 -2.55
CA ALA A 61 -7.07 5.76 -3.04
C ALA A 61 -6.47 6.61 -1.93
N ILE A 62 -5.41 7.36 -2.23
CA ILE A 62 -4.75 8.28 -1.30
C ILE A 62 -4.72 9.66 -1.95
N ASP A 63 -5.18 10.69 -1.24
CA ASP A 63 -5.04 12.08 -1.66
C ASP A 63 -3.58 12.52 -1.46
N LEU A 64 -2.86 12.79 -2.56
CA LEU A 64 -1.44 13.17 -2.52
C LEU A 64 -1.21 14.58 -1.96
N LYS A 65 -2.27 15.36 -1.73
CA LYS A 65 -2.16 16.70 -1.11
C LYS A 65 -2.11 16.61 0.42
N THR A 66 -2.70 15.55 0.99
CA THR A 66 -2.82 15.36 2.44
C THR A 66 -2.16 14.09 2.94
N ASP A 67 -1.77 13.18 2.04
CA ASP A 67 -1.27 11.83 2.34
C ASP A 67 -2.29 10.97 3.12
N GLU A 68 -3.58 11.07 2.78
CA GLU A 68 -4.69 10.35 3.44
C GLU A 68 -5.53 9.49 2.47
#